data_AF-A0A519LTU1-F1
#
_entry.id   AF-A0A519LTU1-F1
#
_cell.length_a   1.000
_cell.length_b   1.000
_cell.length_c   1.000
_cell.angle_alpha   90.00
_cell.angle_beta   90.00
_cell.angle_gamma   90.00
#
_symmetry.space_group_name_H-M   'P 1'
#
loop_
_entity.id
_entity.type
_entity.pdbx_description
1 polymer ?
#
loop_
_entity_poly.entity_id
_entity_poly.type
_entity_poly.pdbx_seq_one_letter_code
_entity_poly.pdbx_strand_id
1 'polypeptide(L)'
;MIKSKIVFIIVILLSIIVFPYSFLILVLKSDFFSSIVPGWHTTIYPISALVKFIILLIVAFFYWKLSKVVNEINIRKAVFYFLLTFPSVLITKLDLYELLNYSLKDAENFMLKIQIIVFIRILTNLLFFAGQILFWIHYKKSMRKINLNFLNSTEV
;
A
#
# COMPACT_ATOMS: atom_id res chain seq x y z
N MET A 1 -24.26 0.94 -2.12
CA MET A 1 -23.34 1.83 -1.37
C MET A 1 -22.78 1.03 -0.20
N ILE A 2 -21.64 1.40 0.40
CA ILE A 2 -21.07 0.68 1.54
C ILE A 2 -20.79 1.63 2.70
N LYS A 3 -20.94 1.16 3.94
CA LYS A 3 -20.64 1.97 5.12
C LYS A 3 -19.16 2.38 5.10
N SER A 4 -18.90 3.67 5.32
CA SER A 4 -17.54 4.24 5.33
C SER A 4 -16.62 3.56 6.35
N LYS A 5 -17.17 3.15 7.51
CA LYS A 5 -16.47 2.39 8.54
C LYS A 5 -15.91 1.05 8.02
N ILE A 6 -16.63 0.37 7.13
CA ILE A 6 -16.18 -0.90 6.55
C ILE A 6 -14.97 -0.64 5.63
N VAL A 7 -15.04 0.40 4.80
CA VAL A 7 -13.92 0.78 3.92
C VAL A 7 -12.68 1.16 4.73
N PHE A 8 -12.87 1.88 5.82
CA PHE A 8 -11.79 2.20 6.75
C PHE A 8 -11.13 0.94 7.36
N ILE A 9 -11.94 -0.03 7.82
CA ILE A 9 -11.43 -1.30 8.35
C ILE A 9 -10.63 -2.07 7.29
N ILE A 10 -11.11 -2.11 6.03
CA ILE A 10 -10.39 -2.77 4.93
C ILE A 10 -9.03 -2.09 4.69
N VAL A 11 -8.96 -0.77 4.73
CA VAL A 11 -7.71 -0.02 4.56
C VAL A 11 -6.76 -0.26 5.74
N ILE A 12 -7.26 -0.33 6.98
CA ILE A 12 -6.44 -0.73 8.13
C ILE A 12 -5.89 -2.15 7.94
N LEU A 13 -6.74 -3.09 7.51
CA LEU A 13 -6.33 -4.47 7.31
C LEU A 13 -5.25 -4.57 6.23
N LEU A 14 -5.39 -3.84 5.13
CA LEU A 14 -4.33 -3.66 4.12
C LEU A 14 -3.04 -3.10 4.73
N SER A 15 -3.13 -2.06 5.56
CA SER A 15 -1.97 -1.49 6.26
C SER A 15 -1.31 -2.50 7.19
N ILE A 16 -2.08 -3.35 7.88
CA ILE A 16 -1.57 -4.43 8.73
C ILE A 16 -0.91 -5.54 7.90
N ILE A 17 -1.43 -5.83 6.70
CA ILE A 17 -0.80 -6.81 5.80
C ILE A 17 0.54 -6.30 5.27
N VAL A 18 0.64 -4.98 4.99
CA VAL A 18 1.91 -4.33 4.65
C VAL A 18 2.81 -4.17 5.89
N PHE A 19 2.20 -4.11 7.08
CA PHE A 19 2.92 -3.97 8.33
C PHE A 19 3.95 -5.07 8.43
N PRO A 20 5.18 -4.73 8.84
CA PRO A 20 6.28 -5.58 8.48
C PRO A 20 6.37 -6.62 9.60
N TYR A 21 6.03 -7.86 9.28
CA TYR A 21 6.54 -9.01 10.04
C TYR A 21 8.07 -8.90 10.17
N SER A 22 8.72 -8.30 9.17
CA SER A 22 10.12 -7.89 9.15
C SER A 22 10.51 -6.79 10.16
N PHE A 23 9.59 -5.96 10.65
CA PHE A 23 9.83 -4.90 11.65
C PHE A 23 9.53 -5.37 13.06
N LEU A 24 8.61 -6.33 13.23
CA LEU A 24 8.39 -6.99 14.51
C LEU A 24 9.55 -7.95 14.83
N ILE A 25 10.09 -8.65 13.82
CA ILE A 25 11.40 -9.33 13.90
C ILE A 25 12.53 -8.33 14.16
N LEU A 26 12.41 -7.08 13.68
CA LEU A 26 13.38 -6.00 13.87
C LEU A 26 13.48 -5.54 15.32
N VAL A 27 12.34 -5.24 15.92
CA VAL A 27 12.25 -4.77 17.31
C VAL A 27 12.57 -5.90 18.30
N LEU A 28 12.23 -7.15 17.97
CA LEU A 28 12.43 -8.29 18.87
C LEU A 28 13.79 -9.00 18.73
N LYS A 29 14.58 -8.74 17.67
CA LYS A 29 15.89 -9.37 17.43
C LYS A 29 17.03 -8.38 17.08
N SER A 30 17.02 -7.17 17.65
CA SER A 30 18.02 -6.11 17.38
C SER A 30 18.98 -5.86 18.53
N ASP A 31 20.31 -5.77 18.38
CA ASP A 31 21.33 -6.02 17.33
C ASP A 31 21.15 -5.51 15.88
N PHE A 32 20.24 -4.57 15.58
CA PHE A 32 20.01 -4.08 14.21
C PHE A 32 21.09 -3.13 13.64
N PHE A 33 22.23 -3.01 14.32
CA PHE A 33 23.44 -2.42 13.76
C PHE A 33 24.57 -3.44 13.49
N SER A 34 24.46 -4.68 13.95
CA SER A 34 25.52 -5.69 13.80
C SER A 34 25.18 -6.69 12.69
N SER A 35 25.46 -6.24 11.46
CA SER A 35 26.16 -7.02 10.41
C SER A 35 25.69 -8.45 10.11
N ILE A 36 24.94 -8.62 9.01
CA ILE A 36 24.56 -9.93 8.44
C ILE A 36 25.62 -10.52 7.49
N VAL A 37 26.68 -9.78 7.17
CA VAL A 37 27.90 -10.31 6.52
C VAL A 37 29.10 -9.56 7.08
N PRO A 38 30.14 -10.23 7.62
CA PRO A 38 31.35 -9.54 8.01
C PRO A 38 31.99 -8.91 6.76
N GLY A 39 32.00 -7.58 6.66
CA GLY A 39 32.68 -6.83 5.60
C GLY A 39 31.79 -6.06 4.61
N TRP A 40 30.46 -6.22 4.63
CA TRP A 40 29.53 -5.44 3.78
C TRP A 40 28.50 -4.69 4.64
N HIS A 41 28.71 -3.37 4.83
CA HIS A 41 27.89 -2.51 5.70
C HIS A 41 26.63 -1.92 5.03
N THR A 42 25.97 -2.63 4.12
CA THR A 42 24.75 -2.12 3.47
C THR A 42 23.65 -3.16 3.41
N THR A 43 22.99 -3.40 4.54
CA THR A 43 21.64 -3.98 4.55
C THR A 43 20.67 -2.96 3.97
N ILE A 44 20.45 -3.00 2.66
CA ILE A 44 19.37 -2.25 2.00
C ILE A 44 18.07 -2.96 2.37
N TYR A 45 17.53 -2.62 3.54
CA TYR A 45 16.18 -2.99 3.94
C TYR A 45 15.18 -2.53 2.86
N PRO A 46 13.99 -3.16 2.74
CA PRO A 46 13.04 -2.80 1.70
C PRO A 46 12.41 -1.44 2.03
N ILE A 47 13.13 -0.35 1.78
CA ILE A 47 12.71 1.06 1.91
C ILE A 47 11.37 1.26 1.19
N SER A 48 11.16 0.55 0.08
CA SER A 48 9.89 0.54 -0.67
C SER A 48 8.68 0.07 0.14
N ALA A 49 8.83 -0.94 1.01
CA ALA A 49 7.76 -1.42 1.87
C ALA A 49 7.42 -0.41 2.97
N LEU A 50 8.44 0.21 3.56
CA LEU A 50 8.29 1.26 4.58
C LEU A 50 7.57 2.48 4.01
N VAL A 51 7.97 2.92 2.82
CA VAL A 51 7.30 4.05 2.13
C VAL A 51 5.83 3.74 1.85
N LYS A 52 5.52 2.55 1.32
CA LYS A 52 4.12 2.12 1.09
C LYS A 52 3.32 2.09 2.39
N PHE A 53 3.93 1.62 3.48
CA PHE A 53 3.31 1.58 4.80
C PHE A 53 2.94 2.99 5.31
N ILE A 54 3.88 3.94 5.28
CA ILE A 54 3.62 5.33 5.68
C ILE A 54 2.48 5.92 4.86
N ILE A 55 2.49 5.70 3.54
CA ILE A 55 1.43 6.22 2.66
C ILE A 55 0.07 5.60 3.02
N LEU A 56 0.01 4.30 3.28
CA LEU A 56 -1.24 3.64 3.70
C LEU A 56 -1.72 4.08 5.08
N LEU A 57 -0.82 4.40 6.02
CA LEU A 57 -1.20 5.01 7.30
C LEU A 57 -1.85 6.38 7.10
N ILE A 58 -1.27 7.23 6.26
CA ILE A 58 -1.83 8.54 5.91
C ILE A 58 -3.23 8.37 5.30
N VAL A 59 -3.38 7.41 4.40
CA VAL A 59 -4.67 7.12 3.74
C VAL A 59 -5.69 6.57 4.74
N ALA A 60 -5.28 5.68 5.64
CA ALA A 60 -6.12 5.18 6.72
C ALA A 60 -6.60 6.33 7.62
N PHE A 61 -5.72 7.26 7.98
CA PHE A 61 -6.08 8.45 8.75
C PHE A 61 -7.13 9.32 8.03
N PHE A 62 -6.99 9.53 6.72
CA PHE A 62 -8.00 10.28 5.95
C PHE A 62 -9.32 9.52 5.79
N TYR A 63 -9.30 8.20 5.61
CA TYR A 63 -10.52 7.38 5.63
C TYR A 63 -11.20 7.39 6.99
N TRP A 64 -10.44 7.37 8.08
CA TRP A 64 -10.98 7.54 9.44
C TRP A 64 -11.71 8.88 9.56
N LYS A 65 -11.06 9.98 9.15
CA LYS A 65 -11.67 11.32 9.15
C LYS A 65 -12.94 11.34 8.30
N LEU A 66 -12.91 10.74 7.11
CA LEU A 66 -14.06 10.66 6.21
C LEU A 66 -15.20 9.82 6.83
N SER A 67 -14.87 8.74 7.55
CA SER A 67 -15.86 7.86 8.17
C SER A 67 -16.67 8.51 9.30
N LYS A 68 -16.15 9.59 9.89
CA LYS A 68 -16.86 10.39 10.90
C LYS A 68 -17.90 11.32 10.31
N VAL A 69 -17.74 11.72 9.05
CA VAL A 69 -18.57 12.75 8.41
C VAL A 69 -19.49 12.17 7.33
N VAL A 70 -19.04 11.10 6.66
CA VAL A 70 -19.78 10.44 5.59
C VAL A 70 -20.17 9.05 6.05
N ASN A 71 -21.47 8.75 6.07
CA ASN A 71 -21.94 7.41 6.43
C ASN A 71 -21.69 6.38 5.31
N GLU A 72 -21.77 6.81 4.04
CA GLU A 72 -21.74 5.90 2.90
C GLU A 72 -20.76 6.32 1.81
N ILE A 73 -19.99 5.35 1.32
CA ILE A 73 -19.06 5.51 0.21
C ILE A 73 -19.59 4.72 -0.99
N ASN A 74 -19.36 5.24 -2.19
CA ASN A 74 -19.70 4.52 -3.41
C ASN A 74 -18.76 3.30 -3.54
N ILE A 75 -19.36 2.10 -3.50
CA ILE A 75 -18.65 0.82 -3.54
C ILE A 75 -17.74 0.70 -4.76
N ARG A 76 -18.14 1.24 -5.92
CA ARG A 76 -17.31 1.19 -7.15
C ARG A 76 -15.96 1.87 -6.91
N LYS A 77 -15.95 3.04 -6.27
CA LYS A 77 -14.71 3.79 -5.98
C LYS A 77 -13.81 3.07 -4.98
N ALA A 78 -14.42 2.47 -3.96
CA ALA A 78 -13.69 1.69 -2.96
C ALA A 78 -13.05 0.44 -3.59
N VAL A 79 -13.79 -0.27 -4.45
CA VAL A 79 -13.29 -1.45 -5.17
C VAL A 79 -12.18 -1.08 -6.14
N PHE A 80 -12.30 0.02 -6.90
CA PHE A 80 -11.23 0.50 -7.77
C PHE A 80 -9.96 0.86 -6.99
N TYR A 81 -10.10 1.55 -5.86
CA TYR A 81 -8.96 1.84 -4.98
C TYR A 81 -8.29 0.54 -4.49
N PHE A 82 -9.10 -0.42 -4.04
CA PHE A 82 -8.61 -1.70 -3.54
C PHE A 82 -7.87 -2.49 -4.63
N LEU A 83 -8.45 -2.62 -5.82
CA LEU A 83 -7.85 -3.32 -6.97
C LEU A 83 -6.50 -2.74 -7.40
N LEU A 84 -6.33 -1.42 -7.31
CA LEU A 84 -5.08 -0.75 -7.65
C LEU A 84 -4.02 -0.90 -6.56
N THR A 85 -4.44 -0.94 -5.30
CA THR A 85 -3.54 -0.93 -4.15
C THR A 85 -3.09 -2.35 -3.76
N PHE A 86 -4.01 -3.31 -3.81
CA PHE A 86 -3.83 -4.67 -3.31
C PHE A 86 -2.69 -5.46 -3.99
N PRO A 87 -2.53 -5.45 -5.33
CA PRO A 87 -1.44 -6.18 -5.99
C PRO A 87 -0.06 -5.72 -5.51
N SER A 88 0.10 -4.43 -5.29
CA SER A 88 1.36 -3.85 -4.80
C SER A 88 1.66 -4.27 -3.36
N VAL A 89 0.63 -4.38 -2.53
CA VAL A 89 0.74 -4.88 -1.16
C VAL A 89 1.18 -6.35 -1.16
N LEU A 90 0.56 -7.20 -1.99
CA LEU A 90 0.93 -8.62 -2.09
C LEU A 90 2.37 -8.83 -2.58
N ILE A 91 2.76 -8.16 -3.67
CA ILE A 91 4.10 -8.31 -4.27
C ILE A 91 5.21 -7.81 -3.34
N THR A 92 4.88 -6.91 -2.40
CA THR A 92 5.85 -6.48 -1.40
C THR A 92 6.23 -7.62 -0.43
N LYS A 93 5.35 -8.62 -0.26
CA LYS A 93 5.55 -9.75 0.65
C LYS A 93 6.05 -11.02 -0.07
N LEU A 94 5.70 -11.19 -1.34
CA LEU A 94 6.10 -12.37 -2.12
C LEU A 94 7.54 -12.25 -2.63
N ASP A 95 8.34 -13.31 -2.44
CA ASP A 95 9.59 -13.44 -3.16
C ASP A 95 9.28 -13.89 -4.60
N LEU A 96 9.28 -12.91 -5.51
CA LEU A 96 9.05 -13.17 -6.94
C LEU A 96 10.13 -14.06 -7.57
N TYR A 97 11.33 -14.13 -6.98
CA TYR A 97 12.40 -15.00 -7.49
C TYR A 97 12.10 -16.46 -7.16
N GLU A 98 11.61 -16.74 -5.95
CA GLU A 98 11.18 -18.08 -5.54
C GLU A 98 9.94 -18.53 -6.32
N LEU A 99 8.95 -17.63 -6.51
CA LEU A 99 7.72 -17.91 -7.25
C LEU A 99 7.96 -18.31 -8.71
N LEU A 100 9.00 -17.76 -9.34
CA LEU A 100 9.37 -18.05 -10.73
C LEU A 100 10.36 -19.23 -10.86
N ASN A 101 10.50 -20.01 -9.79
CA ASN A 101 11.30 -21.23 -9.70
C ASN A 101 12.70 -21.01 -10.28
N TYR A 102 13.44 -20.12 -9.63
CA TYR A 102 14.79 -19.73 -9.99
C TYR A 102 15.73 -20.95 -9.95
N SER A 103 15.99 -21.54 -11.11
CA SER A 103 17.00 -22.59 -11.30
C SER A 103 18.17 -22.01 -12.08
N LEU A 104 19.37 -22.08 -11.49
CA LEU A 104 20.63 -21.69 -12.14
C LEU A 104 20.96 -22.53 -13.39
N LYS A 105 20.24 -23.63 -13.63
CA LYS A 105 20.47 -24.54 -14.76
C LYS A 105 19.94 -24.01 -16.10
N ASP A 106 19.02 -23.02 -16.08
CA ASP A 106 18.44 -22.41 -17.30
C ASP A 106 18.98 -20.99 -17.52
N ALA A 107 20.29 -20.87 -17.73
CA ALA A 107 20.97 -19.59 -17.91
C ALA A 107 20.46 -18.79 -19.13
N GLU A 108 19.97 -19.46 -20.19
CA GLU A 108 19.43 -18.80 -21.39
C GLU A 108 18.23 -17.90 -21.10
N ASN A 109 17.36 -18.28 -20.16
CA ASN A 109 16.15 -17.52 -19.82
C ASN A 109 16.32 -16.62 -18.60
N PHE A 110 17.53 -16.53 -18.06
CA PHE A 110 17.83 -15.80 -16.84
C PHE A 110 17.52 -14.30 -16.95
N MET A 111 17.97 -13.66 -18.04
CA MET A 111 17.74 -12.23 -18.26
C MET A 111 16.25 -11.90 -18.44
N LEU A 112 15.49 -12.76 -19.14
CA LEU A 112 14.06 -12.60 -19.30
C LEU A 112 13.31 -12.70 -17.97
N LYS A 113 13.68 -13.65 -17.10
CA LYS A 113 13.08 -13.79 -15.76
C LYS A 113 13.32 -12.54 -14.89
N ILE A 114 14.54 -11.99 -14.89
CA ILE A 114 14.84 -10.73 -14.19
C ILE A 114 14.01 -9.58 -14.76
N GLN A 115 13.94 -9.44 -16.08
CA GLN A 115 13.15 -8.39 -16.73
C GLN A 115 11.67 -8.47 -16.36
N ILE A 116 11.09 -9.68 -16.33
CA ILE A 116 9.70 -9.90 -15.90
C ILE A 116 9.50 -9.48 -14.44
N ILE A 117 10.39 -9.86 -13.53
CA ILE A 117 10.30 -9.49 -12.10
C ILE A 117 10.38 -7.97 -11.94
N VAL A 118 11.34 -7.34 -12.60
CA VAL A 118 11.51 -5.87 -12.56
C VAL A 118 10.28 -5.17 -13.12
N PHE A 119 9.75 -5.66 -14.26
CA PHE A 119 8.53 -5.12 -14.87
C PHE A 119 7.32 -5.24 -13.93
N ILE A 120 7.08 -6.40 -13.33
CA ILE A 120 6.00 -6.63 -12.35
C ILE A 120 6.15 -5.67 -11.16
N ARG A 121 7.36 -5.48 -10.63
CA ARG A 121 7.62 -4.54 -9.52
C ARG A 121 7.32 -3.11 -9.91
N ILE A 122 7.75 -2.65 -11.09
CA ILE A 122 7.47 -1.30 -11.59
C ILE A 122 5.97 -1.09 -11.79
N LEU A 123 5.31 -2.01 -12.51
CA LEU A 123 3.88 -1.94 -12.81
C LEU A 123 3.05 -1.84 -11.52
N THR A 124 3.34 -2.67 -10.54
CA THR A 124 2.57 -2.71 -9.29
C THR A 124 2.87 -1.54 -8.37
N ASN A 125 4.05 -0.94 -8.43
CA ASN A 125 4.31 0.35 -7.79
C ASN A 125 3.52 1.48 -8.45
N LEU A 126 3.45 1.51 -9.78
CA LEU A 126 2.64 2.49 -10.52
C LEU A 126 1.15 2.38 -10.18
N LEU A 127 0.61 1.16 -10.15
CA LEU A 127 -0.78 0.91 -9.74
C LEU A 127 -1.05 1.41 -8.32
N PHE A 128 -0.12 1.19 -7.39
CA PHE A 128 -0.24 1.69 -6.03
C PHE A 128 -0.36 3.22 -5.99
N PHE A 129 0.57 3.93 -6.63
CA PHE A 129 0.53 5.40 -6.66
C PHE A 129 -0.72 5.94 -7.36
N ALA A 130 -1.14 5.31 -8.47
CA ALA A 130 -2.40 5.65 -9.13
C ALA A 130 -3.61 5.47 -8.19
N GLY A 131 -3.64 4.39 -7.41
CA GLY A 131 -4.63 4.17 -6.35
C GLY A 131 -4.66 5.31 -5.33
N GLN A 132 -3.50 5.74 -4.82
CA GLN A 132 -3.43 6.82 -3.84
C GLN A 132 -3.86 8.18 -4.42
N ILE A 133 -3.50 8.47 -5.68
CA ILE A 133 -3.95 9.69 -6.38
C ILE A 133 -5.47 9.69 -6.53
N LEU A 134 -6.07 8.58 -6.96
CA LEU A 134 -7.52 8.44 -7.09
C LEU A 134 -8.24 8.62 -5.74
N PHE A 135 -7.68 8.05 -4.67
CA PHE A 135 -8.19 8.26 -3.32
C PHE A 135 -8.16 9.74 -2.95
N TRP A 136 -7.04 10.42 -3.17
CA TRP A 136 -6.89 11.83 -2.82
C TRP A 136 -7.90 12.74 -3.54
N ILE A 137 -8.10 12.50 -4.84
CA ILE A 137 -9.12 13.19 -5.64
C ILE A 137 -10.52 12.94 -5.06
N HIS A 138 -10.83 11.69 -4.72
CA HIS A 138 -12.12 11.33 -4.15
C HIS A 138 -12.35 11.98 -2.78
N TYR A 139 -11.34 11.98 -1.91
CA TYR A 139 -11.37 12.58 -0.59
C TYR A 139 -11.62 14.09 -0.67
N LYS A 140 -10.86 14.82 -1.50
CA LYS A 140 -11.06 16.27 -1.72
C LYS A 140 -12.46 16.59 -2.22
N LYS A 141 -12.96 15.82 -3.19
CA LYS A 141 -14.32 16.02 -3.74
C LYS A 141 -15.40 15.81 -2.67
N SER A 142 -15.22 14.82 -1.80
CA SER A 142 -16.18 14.51 -0.73
C SER A 142 -16.20 15.60 0.33
N MET A 143 -15.02 16.10 0.75
CA MET A 143 -14.94 17.19 1.73
C MET A 143 -15.50 18.52 1.22
N ARG A 144 -15.27 18.86 -0.06
CA ARG A 144 -15.89 20.07 -0.65
C ARG A 144 -17.40 20.02 -0.62
N LYS A 145 -17.99 18.86 -0.94
CA LYS A 145 -19.45 18.69 -0.92
C LYS A 145 -20.03 18.88 0.49
N ILE A 146 -19.32 18.38 1.51
CA ILE A 146 -19.73 18.55 2.91
C ILE A 146 -19.70 20.04 3.30
N ASN A 147 -18.61 20.75 3.00
CA ASN A 147 -18.50 22.17 3.37
C ASN A 147 -19.58 23.03 2.70
N LEU A 148 -19.91 22.76 1.43
CA LEU A 148 -20.99 23.47 0.73
C LEU A 148 -22.36 23.22 1.38
N ASN A 149 -22.65 21.97 1.74
CA ASN A 149 -23.91 21.64 2.42
C ASN A 149 -24.01 22.32 3.80
N PHE A 150 -22.90 22.45 4.52
CA PHE A 150 -22.86 23.14 5.80
C PHE A 150 -23.16 24.64 5.67
N LEU A 151 -22.55 25.32 4.70
CA LEU A 151 -22.81 26.75 4.44
C LEU A 151 -24.28 27.01 4.06
N ASN A 152 -24.85 26.16 3.20
CA ASN A 152 -26.26 26.30 2.82
C ASN A 152 -27.23 26.04 3.98
N SER A 153 -26.83 25.29 5.01
CA SER A 153 -27.67 25.03 6.19
C SER A 153 -27.64 26.15 7.23
N THR A 154 -26.68 27.09 7.14
CA THR A 154 -26.59 28.24 8.04
C THR A 154 -27.28 29.50 7.50
N GLU A 155 -27.70 29.49 6.23
CA GLU A 155 -28.40 30.59 5.57
C GLU A 155 -29.95 30.44 5.62
N VAL A 156 -30.45 29.38 6.27
CA VAL A 156 -31.89 29.11 6.48
C VAL A 156 -32.23 29.25 7.96
#